data_AF-A0A7W1M164-F1
#
_entry.id   AF-A0A7W1M164-F1
#
_cell.length_a   1.000
_cell.length_b   1.000
_cell.length_c   1.000
_cell.angle_alpha   90.00
_cell.angle_beta   90.00
_cell.angle_gamma   90.00
#
_symmetry.space_group_name_H-M   'P 1'
#
loop_
_entity.id
_entity.type
_entity.pdbx_description
1 polymer ?
#
loop_
_entity_poly.entity_id
_entity_poly.type
_entity_poly.pdbx_seq_one_letter_code
_entity_poly.pdbx_strand_id
1 'polypeptide(L)'
;MTARPEPLEILDRFFAAARIAHEYAFDLHRELTELRAADAHTRELLRESAAVALERMPQMTRRLRGLERQWAEQELLDPLAAERTIELLNSHVATLVPALAALRARQDQIVAELLDRIRSTR
;
A
#
# COMPACT_ATOMS: atom_id res chain seq x y z
N MET A 1 25.45 2.95 11.65
CA MET A 1 24.17 2.98 10.92
C MET A 1 23.22 2.09 11.69
N THR A 2 22.20 2.68 12.30
CA THR A 2 21.16 1.96 13.04
C THR A 2 20.22 1.33 12.02
N ALA A 3 19.63 0.19 12.38
CA ALA A 3 18.63 -0.46 11.54
C ALA A 3 17.43 0.48 11.34
N ARG A 4 16.74 0.34 10.20
CA ARG A 4 15.50 1.05 9.91
C ARG A 4 14.48 0.75 11.03
N PRO A 5 13.77 1.77 11.54
CA PRO A 5 12.74 1.54 12.55
C PRO A 5 11.69 0.56 12.04
N GLU A 6 11.38 -0.47 12.83
CA GLU A 6 10.31 -1.44 12.59
C GLU A 6 8.99 -0.80 12.09
N PRO A 7 8.47 0.32 12.66
CA PRO A 7 7.25 0.95 12.15
C PRO A 7 7.35 1.37 10.68
N LEU A 8 8.53 1.79 10.21
CA LEU A 8 8.73 2.15 8.80
C LEU A 8 8.79 0.91 7.91
N GLU A 9 9.40 -0.18 8.38
CA GLU A 9 9.40 -1.46 7.65
C GLU A 9 7.99 -2.02 7.48
N ILE A 10 7.13 -1.90 8.50
CA ILE A 10 5.71 -2.28 8.41
C ILE A 10 5.02 -1.51 7.27
N LEU A 11 5.22 -0.20 7.18
CA LEU A 11 4.64 0.62 6.11
C LEU A 11 5.16 0.19 4.74
N ASP A 12 6.46 -0.01 4.62
CA ASP A 12 7.07 -0.39 3.34
C ASP A 12 6.54 -1.74 2.85
N ARG A 13 6.27 -2.69 3.75
CA ARG A 13 5.56 -3.94 3.40
C ARG A 13 4.16 -3.70 2.84
N PHE A 14 3.38 -2.81 3.46
CA PHE A 14 2.06 -2.45 2.95
C PHE A 14 2.14 -1.81 1.56
N PHE A 15 3.04 -0.84 1.35
CA PHE A 15 3.24 -0.20 0.05
C PHE A 15 3.68 -1.19 -1.03
N ALA A 16 4.62 -2.07 -0.72
CA ALA A 16 5.08 -3.10 -1.63
C ALA A 16 3.92 -4.04 -2.04
N ALA A 17 3.15 -4.53 -1.06
CA ALA A 17 2.00 -5.38 -1.32
C ALA A 17 0.94 -4.68 -2.18
N ALA A 18 0.68 -3.41 -1.93
CA ALA A 18 -0.32 -2.65 -2.68
C ALA A 18 0.08 -2.40 -4.14
N ARG A 19 1.37 -2.18 -4.38
CA ARG A 19 1.92 -2.03 -5.72
C ARG A 19 1.87 -3.35 -6.49
N ILE A 20 2.30 -4.45 -5.86
CA ILE A 20 2.27 -5.80 -6.48
C ILE A 20 0.83 -6.19 -6.86
N ALA A 21 -0.13 -5.98 -5.96
CA ALA A 21 -1.52 -6.30 -6.26
C ALA A 21 -2.13 -5.39 -7.33
N HIS A 22 -1.72 -4.11 -7.40
CA HIS A 22 -2.13 -3.24 -8.50
C HIS A 22 -1.54 -3.66 -9.85
N GLU A 23 -0.24 -3.96 -9.91
CA GLU A 23 0.42 -4.48 -11.11
C GLU A 23 -0.26 -5.76 -11.59
N TYR A 24 -0.57 -6.68 -10.67
CA TYR A 24 -1.27 -7.91 -11.01
C TYR A 24 -2.71 -7.66 -11.49
N ALA A 25 -3.47 -6.77 -10.83
CA ALA A 25 -4.81 -6.37 -11.28
C ALA A 25 -4.79 -5.75 -12.69
N PHE A 26 -3.75 -4.97 -13.01
CA PHE A 26 -3.55 -4.42 -14.35
C PHE A 26 -3.33 -5.52 -15.39
N ASP A 27 -2.48 -6.51 -15.10
CA ASP A 27 -2.25 -7.64 -16.00
C ASP A 27 -3.52 -8.45 -16.25
N LEU A 28 -4.32 -8.71 -15.21
CA LEU A 28 -5.61 -9.40 -15.33
C LEU A 28 -6.60 -8.60 -16.19
N HIS A 29 -6.67 -7.28 -15.99
CA HIS A 29 -7.51 -6.42 -16.81
C HIS A 29 -7.05 -6.40 -18.28
N ARG A 30 -5.74 -6.42 -18.53
CA ARG A 30 -5.18 -6.53 -19.89
C ARG A 30 -5.62 -7.83 -20.55
N GLU A 31 -5.53 -8.95 -19.85
CA GLU A 31 -6.00 -10.25 -20.36
C GLU A 31 -7.52 -10.22 -20.68
N LEU A 32 -8.35 -9.67 -19.79
CA LEU A 32 -9.78 -9.49 -20.05
C LEU A 32 -10.05 -8.63 -21.29
N THR A 33 -9.21 -7.63 -21.54
CA THR A 33 -9.32 -6.78 -22.73
C THR A 33 -8.97 -7.57 -24.00
N GLU A 34 -7.92 -8.38 -23.96
CA GLU A 34 -7.51 -9.27 -25.05
C GLU A 34 -8.60 -10.30 -25.39
N LEU A 35 -9.30 -10.81 -24.36
CA LEU A 35 -10.44 -11.72 -24.49
C LEU A 35 -11.76 -11.01 -24.88
N ARG A 36 -11.76 -9.68 -25.04
CA ARG A 36 -12.95 -8.84 -25.27
C ARG A 36 -14.04 -8.99 -24.18
N ALA A 37 -13.64 -9.33 -22.97
CA ALA A 37 -14.50 -9.47 -21.80
C ALA A 37 -14.35 -8.34 -20.77
N ALA A 38 -13.47 -7.37 -21.03
CA ALA A 38 -13.38 -6.16 -20.20
C ALA A 38 -14.63 -5.28 -20.36
N ASP A 39 -15.22 -4.89 -19.25
CA ASP A 39 -16.45 -4.08 -19.19
C ASP A 39 -16.29 -2.86 -18.27
N ALA A 40 -17.40 -2.16 -17.99
CA ALA A 40 -17.38 -1.01 -17.09
C ALA A 40 -16.99 -1.38 -15.66
N HIS A 41 -17.37 -2.57 -15.20
CA HIS A 41 -17.11 -3.03 -13.85
C HIS A 41 -15.64 -3.42 -13.67
N THR A 42 -15.04 -4.15 -14.61
CA THR A 42 -13.60 -4.51 -14.54
C THR A 42 -12.71 -3.27 -14.61
N ARG A 43 -13.11 -2.24 -15.38
CA ARG A 43 -12.43 -0.94 -15.40
C ARG A 43 -12.51 -0.21 -14.06
N GLU A 44 -13.67 -0.24 -13.40
CA GLU A 44 -13.83 0.37 -12.09
C GLU A 44 -13.00 -0.35 -11.03
N LEU A 45 -12.93 -1.68 -11.07
CA LEU A 45 -12.05 -2.47 -10.21
C LEU A 45 -10.58 -2.07 -10.38
N LEU A 46 -10.11 -1.91 -11.62
CA LEU A 46 -8.75 -1.43 -11.89
C LEU A 46 -8.52 -0.01 -11.37
N ARG A 47 -9.49 0.90 -11.57
CA ARG A 47 -9.45 2.28 -11.06
C ARG A 47 -9.37 2.32 -9.54
N GLU A 48 -10.16 1.50 -8.86
CA GLU A 48 -10.15 1.39 -7.40
C GLU A 48 -8.81 0.85 -6.90
N SER A 49 -8.27 -0.18 -7.57
CA SER A 49 -6.95 -0.73 -7.25
C SER A 49 -5.84 0.34 -7.37
N ALA A 50 -5.89 1.16 -8.43
CA ALA A 50 -4.97 2.28 -8.62
C ALA A 50 -5.12 3.33 -7.52
N ALA A 51 -6.36 3.69 -7.15
CA ALA A 51 -6.63 4.65 -6.08
C ALA A 51 -6.08 4.18 -4.73
N VAL A 52 -6.14 2.87 -4.42
CA VAL A 52 -5.52 2.34 -3.20
C VAL A 52 -4.00 2.56 -3.21
N ALA A 53 -3.31 2.12 -4.26
CA ALA A 53 -1.85 2.12 -4.32
C ALA A 53 -1.25 3.53 -4.50
N LEU A 54 -1.90 4.38 -5.29
CA LEU A 54 -1.33 5.67 -5.73
C LEU A 54 -1.88 6.88 -4.99
N GLU A 55 -3.01 6.74 -4.29
CA GLU A 55 -3.67 7.87 -3.63
C GLU A 55 -3.90 7.63 -2.14
N ARG A 56 -4.74 6.65 -1.78
CA ARG A 56 -5.24 6.47 -0.41
C ARG A 56 -4.09 6.13 0.56
N MET A 57 -3.26 5.15 0.21
CA MET A 57 -2.12 4.78 1.06
C MET A 57 -1.09 5.92 1.19
N PRO A 58 -0.62 6.55 0.10
CA PRO A 58 0.24 7.73 0.20
C PRO A 58 -0.34 8.88 1.04
N GLN A 59 -1.62 9.17 0.92
CA GLN A 59 -2.28 10.23 1.70
C GLN A 59 -2.29 9.89 3.20
N MET A 60 -2.68 8.67 3.56
CA MET A 60 -2.75 8.21 4.95
C MET A 60 -1.39 8.22 5.65
N THR A 61 -0.30 7.94 4.94
CA THR A 61 1.04 7.85 5.53
C THR A 61 1.90 9.10 5.33
N ARG A 62 1.35 10.19 4.78
CA ARG A 62 2.12 11.42 4.48
C ARG A 62 2.86 11.97 5.69
N ARG A 63 2.19 11.98 6.86
CA ARG A 63 2.78 12.46 8.13
C ARG A 63 3.93 11.57 8.59
N LEU A 64 3.83 10.26 8.40
CA LEU A 64 4.87 9.29 8.76
C LEU A 64 6.14 9.50 7.93
N ARG A 65 6.02 9.85 6.64
CA ARG A 65 7.18 10.22 5.82
C ARG A 65 7.90 11.48 6.31
N GLY A 66 7.19 12.40 6.97
CA GLY A 66 7.80 13.53 7.67
C GLY A 66 8.63 13.10 8.87
N LEU A 67 8.08 12.21 9.70
CA LEU A 67 8.76 11.64 10.86
C LEU A 67 9.96 10.75 10.46
N GLU A 68 9.89 10.04 9.35
CA GLU A 68 11.01 9.28 8.79
C GLU A 68 12.21 10.18 8.46
N ARG A 69 11.98 11.32 7.80
CA ARG A 69 13.05 12.29 7.50
C ARG A 69 13.64 12.87 8.79
N GLN A 70 12.77 13.27 9.72
CA GLN A 70 13.19 13.79 11.01
C GLN A 70 14.04 12.78 11.78
N TRP A 71 13.62 11.51 11.82
CA TRP A 71 14.39 10.44 12.44
C TRP A 71 15.76 10.27 11.79
N ALA A 72 15.82 10.23 10.45
CA ALA A 72 17.08 10.06 9.71
C ALA A 72 18.08 11.21 9.98
N GLU A 73 17.59 12.43 10.18
CA GLU A 73 18.42 13.58 10.57
C GLU A 73 18.91 13.46 12.03
N GLN A 74 18.02 13.03 12.94
CA GLN A 74 18.30 12.95 14.36
C GLN A 74 19.19 11.76 14.74
N GLU A 75 19.10 10.63 14.04
CA GLU A 75 19.86 9.41 14.36
C GLU A 75 21.37 9.67 14.47
N LEU A 76 21.89 10.61 13.67
CA LEU A 76 23.30 10.99 13.65
C LEU A 76 23.65 12.14 14.59
N LEU A 77 22.70 13.03 14.87
CA LEU A 77 22.95 14.32 15.53
C LEU A 77 22.45 14.38 16.98
N ASP A 78 21.35 13.69 17.27
CA ASP A 78 20.68 13.63 18.57
C ASP A 78 19.95 12.28 18.74
N PRO A 79 20.66 11.24 19.23
CA PRO A 79 20.08 9.91 19.41
C PRO A 79 18.87 9.87 20.35
N LEU A 80 18.82 10.72 21.37
CA LEU A 80 17.69 10.77 22.30
C LEU A 80 16.45 11.34 21.62
N ALA A 81 16.60 12.33 20.75
CA ALA A 81 15.50 12.82 19.94
C ALA A 81 15.05 11.77 18.90
N ALA A 82 15.98 10.99 18.34
CA ALA A 82 15.66 9.91 17.42
C ALA A 82 14.81 8.81 18.09
N GLU A 83 15.12 8.43 19.33
CA GLU A 83 14.32 7.47 20.12
C GLU A 83 12.88 7.95 20.31
N ARG A 84 12.68 9.23 20.67
CA ARG A 84 11.34 9.83 20.79
C ARG A 84 10.58 9.83 19.47
N THR A 85 11.28 10.07 18.36
CA THR A 85 10.67 10.00 17.03
C THR A 85 10.25 8.56 16.68
N ILE A 86 11.01 7.55 17.11
CA ILE A 86 10.61 6.13 16.97
C ILE A 86 9.33 5.84 17.77
N GLU A 87 9.20 6.34 19.00
CA GLU A 87 7.98 6.18 19.80
C GLU A 87 6.75 6.81 19.11
N LEU A 88 6.92 8.01 18.52
CA LEU A 88 5.86 8.66 17.73
C LEU A 88 5.51 7.87 16.48
N LEU A 89 6.51 7.35 15.76
CA LEU A 89 6.29 6.48 14.60
C LEU A 89 5.49 5.24 14.99
N ASN A 90 5.84 4.59 16.10
CA ASN A 90 5.11 3.42 16.62
C ASN A 90 3.64 3.74 16.91
N SER A 91 3.36 4.82 17.63
CA SER A 91 1.99 5.23 17.93
C SER A 91 1.15 5.52 16.67
N HIS A 92 1.73 6.26 15.73
CA HIS A 92 1.04 6.60 14.48
C HIS A 92 0.83 5.37 13.58
N VAL A 93 1.83 4.48 13.48
CA VAL A 93 1.70 3.25 12.69
C VAL A 93 0.66 2.32 13.30
N ALA A 94 0.68 2.11 14.62
CA ALA A 94 -0.32 1.28 15.30
C ALA A 94 -1.77 1.77 15.03
N THR A 95 -1.95 3.08 14.93
CA THR A 95 -3.26 3.68 14.60
C THR A 95 -3.66 3.46 13.13
N LEU A 96 -2.69 3.39 12.21
CA LEU A 96 -2.93 3.28 10.77
C LEU A 96 -3.01 1.83 10.26
N VAL A 97 -2.35 0.90 10.93
CA VAL A 97 -2.28 -0.52 10.53
C VAL A 97 -3.67 -1.12 10.21
N PRO A 98 -4.73 -0.93 11.02
CA PRO A 98 -6.04 -1.50 10.72
C PRO A 98 -6.62 -1.00 9.39
N ALA A 99 -6.46 0.30 9.11
CA ALA A 99 -6.96 0.89 7.88
C ALA A 99 -6.13 0.48 6.65
N LEU A 100 -4.80 0.34 6.80
CA LEU A 100 -3.93 -0.21 5.75
C LEU A 100 -4.26 -1.68 5.46
N ALA A 101 -4.55 -2.47 6.50
CA ALA A 101 -5.00 -3.85 6.36
C ALA A 101 -6.34 -3.96 5.63
N ALA A 102 -7.28 -3.07 5.91
CA ALA A 102 -8.55 -3.01 5.19
C ALA A 102 -8.37 -2.70 3.69
N LEU A 103 -7.48 -1.74 3.36
CA LEU A 103 -7.13 -1.44 1.97
C LEU A 103 -6.47 -2.63 1.27
N ARG A 104 -5.59 -3.35 1.97
CA ARG A 104 -4.96 -4.57 1.46
C ARG A 104 -6.00 -5.65 1.17
N ALA A 105 -6.91 -5.90 2.11
CA ALA A 105 -7.99 -6.87 1.94
C ALA A 105 -8.89 -6.50 0.74
N ARG A 106 -9.17 -5.20 0.54
CA ARG A 106 -9.93 -4.76 -0.63
C ARG A 106 -9.19 -5.01 -1.94
N GLN A 107 -7.88 -4.81 -1.99
CA GLN A 107 -7.12 -5.16 -3.20
C GLN A 107 -7.10 -6.66 -3.48
N ASP A 108 -7.04 -7.51 -2.45
CA ASP A 108 -7.14 -8.96 -2.64
C ASP A 108 -8.51 -9.37 -3.21
N GLN A 109 -9.59 -8.72 -2.75
CA GLN A 109 -10.92 -8.90 -3.33
C GLN A 109 -10.97 -8.48 -4.80
N ILE A 110 -10.43 -7.30 -5.15
CA ILE A 110 -10.38 -6.83 -6.53
C ILE A 110 -9.67 -7.84 -7.44
N VAL A 111 -8.50 -8.33 -7.01
CA VAL A 111 -7.73 -9.33 -7.76
C VAL A 111 -8.54 -10.62 -7.93
N ALA A 112 -9.19 -11.11 -6.87
CA ALA A 112 -10.03 -12.30 -6.93
C ALA A 112 -11.20 -12.13 -7.91
N GLU A 113 -11.89 -10.99 -7.85
CA GLU A 113 -13.00 -10.66 -8.77
C GLU A 113 -12.54 -10.65 -10.23
N LEU A 114 -11.39 -10.04 -10.54
CA LEU A 114 -10.83 -10.03 -11.90
C LEU A 114 -10.42 -11.43 -12.36
N LEU A 115 -9.82 -12.24 -11.48
CA LEU A 115 -9.46 -13.63 -11.77
C LEU A 115 -10.68 -14.49 -12.08
N ASP A 116 -11.75 -14.35 -11.31
CA ASP A 116 -12.98 -15.12 -11.52
C ASP A 116 -13.64 -14.74 -12.86
N ARG A 117 -13.56 -13.47 -13.27
CA ARG A 117 -14.00 -13.04 -14.61
C ARG A 117 -13.20 -13.72 -15.72
N ILE A 118 -11.88 -13.78 -15.61
CA ILE A 118 -11.03 -14.48 -16.59
C ILE A 118 -11.42 -15.96 -16.67
N ARG A 119 -11.58 -16.62 -15.51
CA ARG A 119 -11.96 -18.04 -15.46
C ARG A 119 -13.33 -18.32 -16.08
N SER A 120 -14.28 -17.39 -15.93
CA SER A 120 -15.61 -17.53 -16.56
C SER A 120 -15.64 -17.23 -18.06
N THR A 121 -14.59 -16.60 -18.58
CA THR A 121 -14.49 -16.19 -20.00
C THR A 121 -13.76 -17.23 -20.86
N ARG A 122 -12.92 -18.07 -20.24
CA ARG A 122 -12.22 -19.18 -20.88
C ARG A 122 -13.13 -20.41 -21.01
#